data_AF-L8BRU0-F1
#
_entry.id   AF-L8BRU0-F1
#
_cell.length_a   1.000
_cell.length_b   1.000
_cell.length_c   1.000
_cell.angle_alpha   90.00
_cell.angle_beta   90.00
_cell.angle_gamma   90.00
#
_symmetry.space_group_name_H-M   'P 1'
#
loop_
_entity.id
_entity.type
_entity.pdbx_description
1 polymer ?
#
loop_
_entity_poly.entity_id
_entity_poly.type
_entity_poly.pdbx_seq_one_letter_code
_entity_poly.pdbx_strand_id
1 'polypeptide(L)' 'SPVYCATKHGVVGFTRTLQLSYGVTGVRVLAICPSFTNTPIIKMGVVNDLEYLKQEGIDTVPADVYLQSPDSVA' A
#
# COMPACT_ATOMS: atom_id res chain seq x y z
N SER A 1 -5.72 1.22 8.00
CA SER A 1 -6.75 2.26 8.25
C SER A 1 -7.67 2.47 7.06
N PRO A 2 -8.95 2.85 7.29
CA PRO A 2 -9.86 3.30 6.23
C PRO A 2 -9.26 4.40 5.33
N VAL A 3 -8.47 5.33 5.90
CA VAL A 3 -7.81 6.42 5.15
C VAL A 3 -6.75 5.86 4.20
N TYR A 4 -5.90 4.94 4.67
CA TYR A 4 -4.90 4.29 3.83
C TYR A 4 -5.56 3.49 2.71
N CYS A 5 -6.60 2.72 3.02
CA CYS A 5 -7.35 1.94 2.04
C CYS A 5 -7.99 2.84 0.97
N ALA A 6 -8.69 3.91 1.36
CA ALA A 6 -9.29 4.86 0.42
C ALA A 6 -8.22 5.52 -0.47
N THR A 7 -7.10 5.93 0.13
CA THR A 7 -6.00 6.57 -0.60
C THR A 7 -5.39 5.62 -1.63
N LYS A 8 -5.10 4.37 -1.26
CA LYS A 8 -4.51 3.38 -2.20
C LYS A 8 -5.48 2.95 -3.31
N HIS A 9 -6.79 2.92 -3.05
CA HIS A 9 -7.79 2.79 -4.12
C HIS A 9 -7.75 3.98 -5.07
N GLY A 10 -7.60 5.20 -4.55
CA GLY A 10 -7.41 6.41 -5.35
C GLY A 10 -6.19 6.33 -6.27
N VAL A 11 -5.05 5.81 -5.78
CA VAL A 11 -3.86 5.59 -6.61
C VAL A 11 -4.15 4.66 -7.79
N VAL A 12 -4.82 3.53 -7.56
CA VAL A 12 -5.16 2.58 -8.64
C VAL A 12 -6.08 3.23 -9.68
N GLY A 13 -7.13 3.94 -9.23
CA GLY A 13 -8.03 4.66 -10.12
C GLY A 13 -7.30 5.73 -10.94
N PHE A 14 -6.46 6.52 -10.27
CA PHE A 14 -5.65 7.57 -10.89
C PHE A 14 -4.71 7.01 -11.97
N THR A 15 -3.98 5.93 -11.69
CA THR A 15 -3.12 5.26 -12.67
C THR A 15 -3.92 4.84 -13.91
N ARG A 16 -5.10 4.24 -13.72
CA ARG A 16 -5.94 3.78 -14.83
C ARG A 16 -6.46 4.94 -15.69
N THR A 17 -6.87 6.04 -15.06
CA THR A 17 -7.32 7.23 -15.81
C THR A 17 -6.17 7.92 -16.52
N LEU A 18 -5.00 8.00 -15.88
CA LEU A 18 -3.82 8.64 -16.44
C LEU A 18 -3.28 7.86 -17.64
N GLN A 19 -3.32 6.53 -17.60
CA GLN A 19 -2.96 5.68 -18.72
C GLN A 19 -3.75 6.02 -20.00
N LEU A 20 -5.05 6.32 -19.88
CA LEU A 20 -5.87 6.72 -21.03
C LEU A 20 -5.42 8.05 -21.64
N SER A 21 -5.05 9.03 -20.80
CA SER A 21 -4.58 10.34 -21.26
C SER A 21 -3.24 10.29 -22.01
N TYR A 22 -2.40 9.31 -21.70
CA TYR A 22 -1.05 9.16 -22.29
C TYR A 22 -0.98 8.11 -23.41
N GLY A 23 -2.11 7.54 -23.84
CA GLY A 23 -2.13 6.45 -24.84
C GLY A 23 -1.51 6.80 -26.20
N VAL A 24 -1.53 8.08 -26.60
CA VAL A 24 -0.98 8.54 -27.90
C VAL A 24 0.49 8.95 -27.86
N THR A 25 1.07 9.10 -26.66
CA THR A 25 2.46 9.57 -26.50
C THR A 25 3.48 8.43 -26.45
N GLY A 26 3.00 7.18 -26.43
CA GLY A 26 3.84 6.00 -26.24
C GLY A 26 4.29 5.76 -24.78
N VAL A 27 3.87 6.62 -23.83
CA VAL A 27 4.18 6.46 -22.41
C VAL A 27 3.24 5.43 -21.76
N ARG A 28 3.81 4.46 -21.03
CA ARG A 28 3.05 3.50 -20.22
C ARG A 28 3.00 3.94 -18.77
N VAL A 29 1.82 3.88 -18.17
CA VAL A 29 1.59 4.20 -16.76
C VAL A 29 1.16 2.90 -16.07
N LEU A 30 1.88 2.50 -15.02
CA LEU A 30 1.64 1.27 -14.26
C LEU A 30 1.66 1.55 -12.76
N ALA A 31 0.82 0.83 -12.02
CA ALA A 31 0.88 0.73 -10.58
C ALA A 31 1.17 -0.72 -10.21
N ILE A 32 2.20 -0.94 -9.40
CA ILE A 32 2.57 -2.25 -8.87
C ILE A 32 2.10 -2.31 -7.41
N CYS A 33 1.45 -3.41 -7.04
CA CYS A 33 0.91 -3.62 -5.70
C CYS A 33 1.67 -4.76 -5.02
N PRO A 34 2.86 -4.49 -4.44
CA PRO A 34 3.60 -5.50 -3.71
C PRO A 34 2.90 -5.88 -2.40
N SER A 35 3.33 -6.99 -1.82
CA SER A 35 2.93 -7.39 -0.47
C SER A 35 3.68 -6.56 0.58
N PHE A 36 3.54 -6.91 1.85
CA PHE A 36 4.20 -6.22 2.96
C PHE A 36 5.73 -6.23 2.80
N THR A 37 6.36 -5.07 2.98
CA THR A 37 7.82 -4.89 2.90
C THR A 37 8.37 -4.41 4.22
N ASN A 38 9.49 -4.97 4.67
CA ASN A 38 10.18 -4.56 5.89
C ASN A 38 10.78 -3.14 5.76
N THR A 39 9.96 -2.13 6.03
CA THR A 39 10.26 -0.72 5.87
C THR A 39 9.87 0.05 7.14
N PRO A 40 10.43 1.25 7.39
CA PRO A 40 10.05 2.06 8.53
C PRO A 40 8.55 2.40 8.57
N ILE A 41 7.88 2.51 7.41
CA ILE A 41 6.44 2.77 7.33
C ILE A 41 5.59 1.63 7.91
N ILE A 42 6.03 0.37 7.84
CA ILE A 42 5.33 -0.71 8.54
C ILE A 42 5.51 -0.55 10.05
N LYS A 43 6.72 -0.21 10.50
CA LYS A 43 7.00 0.01 11.92
C LYS A 43 6.29 1.25 12.50
N MET A 44 6.08 2.30 11.70
CA MET A 44 5.42 3.56 12.10
C MET A 44 3.91 3.57 11.83
N GLY A 45 3.49 3.01 10.70
CA GLY A 45 2.09 2.98 10.24
C GLY A 45 1.25 2.00 11.04
N VAL A 46 1.88 0.94 11.57
CA VAL A 46 1.30 0.14 12.65
C VAL A 46 1.00 1.06 13.84
N VAL A 47 1.91 1.93 14.29
CA VAL A 47 1.64 2.79 15.47
C VAL A 47 0.49 3.79 15.30
N ASN A 48 0.29 4.38 14.12
CA ASN A 48 -0.77 5.39 13.88
C ASN A 48 -2.10 4.81 13.37
N ASP A 49 -2.10 3.74 12.56
CA ASP A 49 -3.35 3.08 12.14
C ASP A 49 -3.88 2.11 13.20
N LEU A 50 -3.03 1.62 14.12
CA LEU A 50 -3.44 0.75 15.22
C LEU A 50 -4.22 1.46 16.32
N GLU A 51 -4.30 2.80 16.35
CA GLU A 51 -5.18 3.46 17.33
C GLU A 51 -6.65 3.05 17.10
N TYR A 52 -7.02 2.83 15.83
CA TYR A 52 -8.33 2.30 15.42
C TYR A 52 -8.44 0.77 15.60
N LEU A 53 -7.35 0.01 15.39
CA LEU A 53 -7.37 -1.46 15.49
C LEU A 53 -7.20 -1.98 16.95
N LYS A 54 -6.58 -1.20 17.84
CA LYS A 54 -6.58 -1.45 19.29
C LYS A 54 -7.99 -1.42 19.88
N GLN A 55 -8.89 -0.62 19.32
CA GLN A 55 -10.30 -0.58 19.74
C GLN A 55 -11.06 -1.86 19.33
N GLU A 56 -10.60 -2.55 18.29
CA GLU A 56 -11.20 -3.78 17.75
C GLU A 56 -10.50 -5.07 18.26
N GLY A 57 -9.53 -4.96 19.18
CA GLY A 57 -8.85 -6.12 19.79
C GLY A 57 -7.87 -6.86 18.88
N ILE A 58 -7.36 -6.21 17.83
CA ILE A 58 -6.34 -6.79 16.93
C ILE A 58 -4.98 -6.26 17.37
N ASP A 59 -4.36 -6.99 18.31
CA ASP A 59 -3.15 -6.55 19.00
C ASP A 59 -1.85 -6.83 18.24
N THR A 60 -1.88 -7.70 17.22
CA THR A 60 -0.68 -8.11 16.48
C THR A 60 -0.94 -8.35 15.00
N VAL A 61 0.03 -7.97 14.17
CA VAL A 61 0.14 -8.47 12.80
C VAL A 61 0.41 -9.98 12.92
N PRO A 62 -0.39 -10.86 12.28
CA PRO A 62 -0.22 -12.29 12.47
C PRO A 62 1.17 -12.74 11.96
N ALA A 63 1.79 -13.65 12.71
CA ALA A 63 3.20 -14.01 12.55
C ALA A 63 3.52 -14.73 11.23
N ASP A 64 2.49 -15.17 10.50
CA ASP A 64 2.57 -15.79 9.18
C ASP A 64 2.64 -14.77 8.03
N VAL A 65 2.54 -13.47 8.32
CA VAL A 65 2.70 -12.42 7.30
C VAL A 65 4.15 -12.38 6.83
N TYR A 66 4.38 -12.87 5.61
CA TYR A 66 5.66 -12.74 4.94
C TYR A 66 5.99 -11.27 4.68
N LEU A 67 7.13 -10.81 5.24
CA LEU A 67 7.69 -9.48 5.01
C LEU A 67 8.81 -9.57 3.98
N GLN A 68 8.57 -8.99 2.81
CA GLN A 68 9.56 -8.86 1.75
C GLN A 68 10.72 -7.95 2.17
N SER A 69 11.95 -8.25 1.71
CA SER A 69 13.07 -7.32 1.85
C SER A 69 12.88 -6.09 0.95
N PRO A 70 13.41 -4.91 1.33
CA PRO A 70 13.33 -3.71 0.48
C PRO A 70 13.90 -3.91 -0.92
N ASP A 71 14.96 -4.73 -1.06
CA ASP A 71 15.58 -5.03 -2.34
C ASP A 71 14.69 -5.89 -3.25
N SER A 72 13.65 -6.54 -2.70
CA SER A 72 12.72 -7.39 -3.44
C SER A 72 11.55 -6.62 -4.06
N VAL A 73 11.39 -5.32 -3.80
CA VAL A 73 10.23 -4.52 -4.23
C VAL A 73 10.53 -3.43 -5.28
N ALA A 74 11.66 -3.57 -6.00
CA ALA A 74 12.06 -2.68 -7.08
C ALA A 74 12.20 -3.43 -8.41
#